data_AF-A0A8K0TI66-F1
#
_entry.id   AF-A0A8K0TI66-F1
#
_cell.length_a   1.000
_cell.length_b   1.000
_cell.length_c   1.000
_cell.angle_alpha   90.00
_cell.angle_beta   90.00
_cell.angle_gamma   90.00
#
_symmetry.space_group_name_H-M   'P 1'
#
loop_
_entity.id
_entity.type
_entity.pdbx_description
1 polymer ?
#
loop_
_entity_poly.entity_id
_entity_poly.type
_entity_poly.pdbx_seq_one_letter_code
_entity_poly.pdbx_strand_id
1 'polypeptide(L)'
;MVAAPIKAVSAPVRYPKILPVVVFGTAAAGVLAYVRAQLIHESNTMDRFFSKYNSPASEESRRRTFEGHVEPRSNILNFLSWKNIK
;
A
#
# COMPACT_ATOMS: atom_id res chain seq x y z
N MET A 1 -65.23 10.52 31.23
CA MET A 1 -64.93 10.33 29.79
C MET A 1 -63.50 9.83 29.69
N VAL A 2 -63.28 8.56 29.37
CA VAL A 2 -61.95 7.95 29.30
C VAL A 2 -61.38 8.17 27.90
N ALA A 3 -60.23 8.83 27.80
CA ALA A 3 -59.55 9.09 26.53
C ALA A 3 -58.95 7.79 25.97
N ALA A 4 -59.17 7.54 24.67
CA ALA A 4 -58.63 6.38 23.99
C ALA A 4 -57.11 6.55 23.71
N PRO A 5 -56.32 5.47 23.74
CA PRO A 5 -54.88 5.54 23.50
C PRO A 5 -54.60 5.88 22.03
N ILE A 6 -53.76 6.91 21.81
CA ILE A 6 -53.27 7.28 20.49
C ILE A 6 -52.32 6.17 20.02
N LYS A 7 -52.71 5.41 19.00
CA LYS A 7 -51.81 4.46 18.34
C LYS A 7 -50.78 5.25 17.53
N ALA A 8 -49.50 5.10 17.89
CA ALA A 8 -48.41 5.61 17.07
C ALA A 8 -48.42 4.88 15.71
N VAL A 9 -48.63 5.63 14.64
CA VAL A 9 -48.47 5.12 13.27
C VAL A 9 -46.98 5.00 13.02
N SER A 10 -46.45 3.77 13.08
CA SER A 10 -45.12 3.48 12.55
C SER A 10 -45.23 3.38 11.03
N ALA A 11 -44.74 4.39 10.32
CA ALA A 11 -44.57 4.29 8.88
C ALA A 11 -43.47 3.23 8.61
N PRO A 12 -43.69 2.27 7.69
CA PRO A 12 -42.65 1.32 7.35
C PRO A 12 -41.51 2.04 6.63
N VAL A 13 -40.35 2.12 7.28
CA VAL A 13 -39.12 2.62 6.67
C VAL A 13 -38.67 1.59 5.64
N ARG A 14 -38.98 1.84 4.35
CA ARG A 14 -38.45 1.04 3.24
C ARG A 14 -37.01 1.48 2.98
N TYR A 15 -36.05 0.80 3.60
CA TYR A 15 -34.64 0.97 3.25
C TYR A 15 -34.44 0.53 1.79
N PRO A 16 -33.80 1.36 0.96
CA PRO A 16 -33.55 0.97 -0.42
C PRO A 16 -32.54 -0.18 -0.41
N LYS A 17 -32.78 -1.22 -1.21
CA LYS A 17 -31.93 -2.43 -1.28
C LYS A 17 -30.46 -2.15 -1.60
N ILE A 18 -30.16 -0.95 -2.08
CA ILE A 18 -28.80 -0.48 -2.39
C ILE A 18 -28.00 -0.08 -1.15
N LEU A 19 -28.66 0.21 -0.02
CA LEU A 19 -28.00 0.75 1.18
C LEU A 19 -26.88 -0.17 1.70
N PRO A 20 -27.06 -1.50 1.82
CA PRO A 20 -25.98 -2.39 2.26
C PRO A 20 -24.80 -2.43 1.28
N VAL A 21 -25.07 -2.35 -0.02
CA VAL A 21 -24.04 -2.35 -1.07
C VAL A 21 -23.21 -1.07 -1.00
N VAL A 22 -23.84 0.08 -0.79
CA VAL A 22 -23.14 1.35 -0.62
C VAL A 22 -22.29 1.33 0.64
N VAL A 23 -22.84 0.87 1.76
CA VAL A 23 -22.09 0.78 3.04
C VAL A 23 -20.88 -0.14 2.90
N PHE A 24 -21.06 -1.31 2.29
CA PHE A 24 -19.93 -2.23 2.07
C PHE A 24 -18.89 -1.64 1.11
N GLY A 25 -19.34 -1.03 0.00
CA GLY A 25 -18.47 -0.43 -0.99
C GLY A 25 -17.61 0.71 -0.42
N THR A 26 -18.21 1.59 0.39
CA THR A 26 -17.46 2.69 1.02
C THR A 26 -16.48 2.19 2.08
N ALA A 27 -16.86 1.18 2.88
CA ALA A 27 -15.97 0.55 3.85
C ALA A 27 -14.75 -0.10 3.15
N ALA A 28 -14.99 -0.89 2.11
CA ALA A 28 -13.92 -1.55 1.36
C ALA A 28 -12.98 -0.53 0.68
N ALA A 29 -13.54 0.52 0.08
CA ALA A 29 -12.76 1.59 -0.53
C ALA A 29 -11.88 2.33 0.50
N GLY A 30 -12.42 2.59 1.69
CA GLY A 30 -11.67 3.21 2.78
C GLY A 30 -10.46 2.37 3.22
N VAL A 31 -10.65 1.07 3.41
CA VAL A 31 -9.55 0.16 3.77
C VAL A 31 -8.49 0.09 2.67
N LEU A 32 -8.90 -0.05 1.41
CA LEU A 32 -7.96 -0.09 0.28
C LEU A 32 -7.15 1.20 0.14
N ALA A 33 -7.78 2.36 0.32
CA ALA A 33 -7.11 3.66 0.29
C ALA A 33 -6.09 3.77 1.44
N TYR A 34 -6.46 3.31 2.64
CA TYR A 34 -5.57 3.33 3.80
C TYR A 34 -4.33 2.44 3.61
N VAL A 35 -4.53 1.20 3.15
CA VAL A 35 -3.41 0.29 2.86
C VAL A 35 -2.51 0.85 1.77
N ARG A 36 -3.08 1.42 0.69
CA ARG A 36 -2.28 2.11 -0.35
C ARG A 36 -1.48 3.27 0.22
N ALA A 37 -2.08 4.08 1.08
CA ALA A 37 -1.39 5.22 1.69
C ALA A 37 -0.21 4.76 2.55
N GLN A 38 -0.36 3.69 3.33
CA GLN A 38 0.74 3.10 4.10
C GLN A 38 1.85 2.56 3.19
N LEU A 39 1.50 1.79 2.15
CA LEU A 39 2.49 1.26 1.22
C LEU A 39 3.31 2.36 0.54
N ILE A 40 2.67 3.47 0.13
CA ILE A 40 3.37 4.60 -0.49
C ILE A 40 4.28 5.30 0.54
N HIS A 41 3.82 5.44 1.79
CA HIS A 41 4.62 6.06 2.83
C HIS A 41 5.86 5.23 3.19
N GLU A 42 5.67 3.92 3.33
CA GLU A 42 6.75 2.97 3.59
C GLU A 42 7.68 2.84 2.38
N SER A 43 7.17 2.78 1.15
CA SER A 43 8.00 2.70 -0.06
C SER A 43 8.92 3.90 -0.17
N ASN A 44 8.40 5.12 0.02
CA ASN A 44 9.20 6.34 -0.02
C ASN A 44 10.28 6.36 1.08
N THR A 45 9.95 5.79 2.26
CA THR A 45 10.89 5.67 3.38
C THR A 45 12.00 4.67 3.04
N MET A 46 11.65 3.49 2.51
CA MET A 46 12.60 2.47 2.07
C MET A 46 13.47 2.95 0.92
N ASP A 47 12.92 3.64 -0.07
CA ASP A 47 13.67 4.25 -1.18
C ASP A 47 14.71 5.25 -0.67
N ARG A 48 14.38 6.03 0.37
CA ARG A 48 15.33 6.94 1.02
C ARG A 48 16.47 6.19 1.74
N PHE A 49 16.19 5.04 2.34
CA PHE A 49 17.25 4.20 2.91
C PHE A 49 18.11 3.58 1.82
N PHE A 50 17.52 3.02 0.77
CA PHE A 50 18.27 2.40 -0.34
C PHE A 50 19.12 3.42 -1.09
N SER A 51 18.61 4.62 -1.35
CA SER A 51 19.40 5.71 -1.94
C SER A 51 20.58 6.14 -1.06
N LYS A 52 20.43 6.13 0.27
CA LYS A 52 21.53 6.42 1.19
C LYS A 52 22.66 5.37 1.13
N TYR A 53 22.31 4.09 0.95
CA TYR A 53 23.28 3.00 0.79
C TYR A 53 23.88 2.91 -0.62
N ASN A 54 23.27 3.54 -1.64
CA ASN A 54 23.81 3.70 -3.00
C ASN A 54 24.58 5.03 -3.15
N SER A 55 25.28 5.48 -2.11
CA SER A 55 26.17 6.64 -2.21
C SER A 55 27.47 6.29 -2.96
N PRO A 56 28.16 7.26 -3.61
CA PRO A 56 29.45 7.00 -4.26
C PRO A 56 30.49 6.38 -3.30
N ALA A 57 30.48 6.80 -2.04
CA ALA A 57 31.39 6.30 -1.01
C ALA A 57 31.13 4.83 -0.63
N SER A 58 29.88 4.38 -0.64
CA SER A 58 29.53 2.98 -0.36
C SER A 58 29.77 2.07 -1.57
N GLU A 59 29.55 2.57 -2.79
CA GLU A 59 29.93 1.86 -4.03
C GLU A 59 31.46 1.74 -4.15
N GLU A 60 32.23 2.76 -3.77
CA GLU A 60 33.71 2.67 -3.69
C GLU A 60 34.16 1.65 -2.64
N SER A 61 33.53 1.61 -1.47
CA SER A 61 33.83 0.61 -0.44
C SER A 61 33.51 -0.82 -0.90
N ARG A 62 32.45 -1.00 -1.68
CA ARG A 62 32.12 -2.29 -2.33
C ARG A 62 33.15 -2.64 -3.39
N ARG A 63 33.54 -1.70 -4.26
CA ARG A 63 34.58 -1.93 -5.27
C ARG A 63 35.89 -2.39 -4.62
N ARG A 64 36.31 -1.76 -3.52
CA ARG A 64 37.48 -2.19 -2.72
C ARG A 64 37.34 -3.59 -2.14
N THR A 65 36.14 -3.99 -1.74
CA THR A 65 35.89 -5.34 -1.20
C THR A 65 36.01 -6.42 -2.27
N PHE A 66 35.68 -6.08 -3.53
CA PHE A 66 35.74 -6.99 -4.67
C PHE A 66 36.93 -6.70 -5.60
N GLU A 67 37.91 -5.91 -5.18
CA GLU A 67 39.15 -5.70 -5.93
C GLU A 67 39.88 -7.05 -6.08
N GLY A 68 39.97 -7.54 -7.32
CA GLY A 68 40.58 -8.85 -7.64
C GLY A 68 39.60 -10.04 -7.69
N HIS A 69 38.31 -9.84 -7.42
CA HIS A 69 37.28 -10.87 -7.48
C HIS A 69 36.09 -10.46 -8.35
N VAL A 70 35.39 -11.43 -8.95
CA VAL A 70 34.21 -11.15 -9.77
C VAL A 70 33.07 -10.67 -8.88
N GLU A 71 32.58 -9.45 -9.13
CA GLU A 71 31.44 -8.93 -8.38
C GLU A 71 30.17 -9.75 -8.71
N PRO A 72 29.44 -10.29 -7.71
CA PRO A 72 28.26 -11.11 -7.96
C PRO A 72 27.14 -10.38 -8.72
N ARG A 73 27.13 -9.05 -8.68
CA ARG A 73 26.14 -8.22 -9.40
C ARG A 73 26.35 -8.22 -10.92
N SER A 74 27.59 -8.26 -11.38
CA SER A 74 27.95 -8.31 -12.80
C SER A 74 28.00 -9.73 -13.36
N ASN A 75 27.72 -10.74 -12.53
CA ASN A 75 27.63 -12.13 -12.95
C ASN A 75 26.46 -12.32 -13.92
N ILE A 76 26.71 -13.00 -15.04
CA ILE A 76 25.73 -13.32 -16.07
C ILE A 76 24.54 -14.14 -15.55
N LEU A 77 24.70 -14.86 -14.43
CA LEU A 77 23.65 -15.63 -13.76
C LEU A 77 22.71 -14.76 -12.92
N ASN A 78 23.06 -13.48 -12.67
CA ASN A 78 22.21 -12.56 -11.93
C ASN A 78 21.11 -11.96 -12.83
N PHE A 79 20.13 -12.80 -13.17
CA PHE A 79 18.97 -12.44 -14.01
C PHE A 79 18.17 -11.24 -13.47
N LEU A 80 18.21 -10.99 -12.16
CA LEU A 80 17.53 -9.85 -11.53
C LEU A 80 18.19 -8.50 -11.83
N SER A 81 19.47 -8.47 -12.22
CA SER A 81 20.19 -7.24 -12.57
C SER A 81 20.04 -6.84 -14.03
N TRP A 82 19.53 -7.73 -14.91
CA TRP A 82 19.40 -7.47 -16.35
C TRP A 82 18.29 -6.46 -16.70
N LYS A 83 17.37 -6.17 -15.76
CA LYS A 83 16.12 -5.44 -16.04
C LYS A 83 16.26 -3.90 -16.04
N ASN A 84 17.44 -3.34 -15.81
CA ASN A 84 17.67 -1.89 -15.80
C ASN A 84 18.63 -1.40 -16.90
N ILE A 85 18.58 -2.01 -18.08
CA ILE A 85 19.14 -1.42 -19.31
C ILE A 85 17.96 -0.87 -20.12
N LYS A 86 17.72 0.43 -19.99
CA LYS A 86 17.14 1.24 -21.07
C LYS A 86 18.25 2.10 -21.64
#